data_AF-A0A937THQ1-F1
#
_entry.id   AF-A0A937THQ1-F1
#
_cell.length_a   1.000
_cell.length_b   1.000
_cell.length_c   1.000
_cell.angle_alpha   90.00
_cell.angle_beta   90.00
_cell.angle_gamma   90.00
#
_symmetry.space_group_name_H-M   'P 1'
#
loop_
_entity.id
_entity.type
_entity.pdbx_description
1 polymer ?
#
loop_
_entity_poly.entity_id
_entity_poly.type
_entity_poly.pdbx_seq_one_letter_code
_entity_poly.pdbx_strand_id
1 'polypeptide(L)'
;MKRNKNIILVIGSLIIILAGCSKYCPDFNYSITQWMPYKEADHILISNSNKVDTLVVNYSEITHTDKYPRFSLCLCQNIYSLTLSSDSLRINILFQDSEVIEESRININDESLGYQKEMDHYTINGNTYQHLIVYQNSSYTSPNRFDSIIVAKSVGIISIAGPLEEWIIVDPSLKEINNSDIRFKSEDC
;
A
#
# COMPACT_ATOMS: atom_id res chain seq x y z
N MET A 1 -61.06 12.74 -15.89
CA MET A 1 -59.65 13.03 -15.54
C MET A 1 -58.93 11.83 -14.89
N LYS A 2 -58.77 10.69 -15.58
CA LYS A 2 -58.05 9.51 -15.03
C LYS A 2 -56.72 9.18 -15.74
N ARG A 3 -56.39 9.88 -16.82
CA ARG A 3 -55.28 9.53 -17.73
C ARG A 3 -53.90 10.06 -17.30
N ASN A 4 -53.85 11.09 -16.44
CA ASN A 4 -52.59 11.72 -16.03
C ASN A 4 -51.89 11.02 -14.84
N LYS A 5 -52.60 10.21 -14.05
CA LYS A 5 -52.02 9.53 -12.88
C LYS A 5 -51.02 8.44 -13.26
N ASN A 6 -51.25 7.74 -14.38
CA ASN A 6 -50.37 6.67 -14.85
C ASN A 6 -49.03 7.20 -15.37
N ILE A 7 -49.03 8.37 -16.01
CA ILE A 7 -47.81 8.99 -16.58
C ILE A 7 -46.86 9.42 -15.46
N ILE A 8 -47.39 10.02 -14.38
CA ILE A 8 -46.61 10.43 -13.21
C ILE A 8 -45.97 9.22 -12.53
N LEU A 9 -46.69 8.08 -12.48
CA LEU A 9 -46.20 6.84 -11.87
C LEU A 9 -45.07 6.19 -12.68
N VAL A 10 -45.16 6.22 -14.01
CA VAL A 10 -44.09 5.74 -14.91
C VAL A 10 -42.84 6.63 -14.79
N ILE A 11 -43.00 7.95 -14.80
CA ILE A 11 -41.89 8.89 -14.64
C ILE A 11 -41.25 8.75 -13.25
N GLY A 12 -42.05 8.59 -12.19
CA GLY A 12 -41.57 8.34 -10.83
C GLY A 12 -40.76 7.05 -10.72
N SER A 13 -41.22 5.94 -11.33
CA SER A 13 -40.45 4.69 -11.37
C SER A 13 -39.16 4.82 -12.16
N LEU A 14 -39.15 5.59 -13.25
CA LEU A 14 -37.97 5.81 -14.08
C LEU A 14 -36.91 6.63 -13.33
N ILE A 15 -37.34 7.65 -12.57
CA ILE A 15 -36.44 8.45 -11.71
C ILE A 15 -35.86 7.60 -10.58
N ILE A 16 -36.64 6.69 -9.97
CA ILE A 16 -36.13 5.79 -8.92
C ILE A 16 -35.12 4.78 -9.49
N ILE A 17 -35.37 4.26 -10.70
CA ILE A 17 -34.43 3.38 -11.39
C ILE A 17 -33.14 4.13 -11.72
N LEU A 18 -33.23 5.37 -12.23
CA LEU A 18 -32.09 6.22 -12.59
C LEU A 18 -31.32 6.76 -11.37
N ALA A 19 -31.99 7.02 -10.26
CA ALA A 19 -31.35 7.49 -9.02
C ALA A 19 -30.68 6.36 -8.22
N GLY A 20 -31.10 5.10 -8.42
CA GLY A 20 -30.47 3.90 -7.84
C GLY A 20 -29.35 3.29 -8.68
N CYS A 21 -28.80 4.03 -9.65
CA CYS A 21 -27.89 3.51 -10.68
C CYS A 21 -26.40 3.49 -10.34
N SER A 22 -25.97 3.78 -9.11
CA SER A 22 -24.56 3.67 -8.72
C SER A 22 -24.33 2.54 -7.71
N LYS A 23 -23.30 1.75 -7.94
CA LYS A 23 -22.75 0.84 -6.94
C LYS A 23 -21.66 1.58 -6.17
N TYR A 24 -21.76 1.56 -4.84
CA TYR A 24 -20.77 2.16 -3.95
C TYR A 24 -19.67 1.15 -3.66
N CYS A 25 -18.46 1.65 -3.51
CA CYS A 25 -17.32 0.87 -3.04
C CYS A 25 -17.13 1.03 -1.53
N PRO A 26 -16.52 0.04 -0.86
CA PRO A 26 -16.10 0.21 0.53
C PRO A 26 -15.08 1.34 0.63
N ASP A 27 -15.18 2.16 1.68
CA ASP A 27 -14.20 3.20 1.98
C ASP A 27 -12.77 2.62 2.05
N PHE A 28 -11.78 3.42 1.65
CA PHE A 28 -10.38 3.02 1.74
C PHE A 28 -9.96 2.73 3.20
N ASN A 29 -9.35 1.57 3.44
CA ASN A 29 -8.88 1.18 4.77
C ASN A 29 -7.50 1.79 5.06
N TYR A 30 -7.50 2.92 5.79
CA TYR A 30 -6.28 3.61 6.17
C TYR A 30 -5.36 2.85 7.13
N SER A 31 -5.76 1.71 7.69
CA SER A 31 -4.83 0.91 8.50
C SER A 31 -3.65 0.36 7.70
N ILE A 32 -3.78 0.24 6.37
CA ILE A 32 -2.69 -0.19 5.50
C ILE A 32 -1.53 0.79 5.49
N THR A 33 -1.79 2.08 5.68
CA THR A 33 -0.75 3.12 5.67
C THR A 33 0.14 3.01 6.90
N GLN A 34 -0.31 2.35 7.98
CA GLN A 34 0.50 2.07 9.15
C GLN A 34 1.64 1.09 8.86
N TRP A 35 1.53 0.25 7.83
CA TRP A 35 2.61 -0.65 7.44
C TRP A 35 3.71 0.06 6.63
N MET A 36 3.40 1.17 5.97
CA MET A 36 4.36 2.02 5.29
C MET A 36 3.99 3.49 5.54
N PRO A 37 4.27 4.01 6.75
CA PRO A 37 3.83 5.33 7.18
C PRO A 37 4.73 6.43 6.59
N TYR A 38 4.77 6.49 5.27
CA TYR A 38 5.68 7.30 4.49
C TYR A 38 4.92 8.18 3.48
N LYS A 39 5.27 9.46 3.42
CA LYS A 39 4.76 10.42 2.44
C LYS A 39 5.82 10.81 1.43
N GLU A 40 5.39 11.42 0.34
CA GLU A 40 6.29 11.93 -0.68
C GLU A 40 7.33 12.89 -0.07
N ALA A 41 8.58 12.76 -0.52
CA ALA A 41 9.76 13.45 -0.01
C ALA A 41 10.21 13.08 1.41
N ASP A 42 9.63 12.06 2.05
CA ASP A 42 10.22 11.50 3.27
C ASP A 42 11.60 10.89 2.98
N HIS A 43 12.48 10.99 3.97
CA HIS A 43 13.83 10.41 3.95
C HIS A 43 13.93 9.32 5.02
N ILE A 44 14.37 8.13 4.61
CA ILE A 44 14.58 6.99 5.51
C ILE A 44 16.05 6.62 5.48
N LEU A 45 16.72 6.79 6.62
CA LEU A 45 18.11 6.42 6.79
C LEU A 45 18.22 4.92 7.06
N ILE A 46 19.01 4.25 6.25
CA ILE A 46 19.37 2.84 6.41
C ILE A 46 20.88 2.72 6.51
N SER A 47 21.35 1.68 7.20
CA SER A 47 22.77 1.46 7.42
C SER A 47 23.15 0.01 7.22
N ASN A 48 24.35 -0.21 6.70
CA ASN A 48 24.99 -1.50 6.57
C ASN A 48 26.45 -1.36 6.98
N SER A 49 26.81 -1.93 8.13
CA SER A 49 28.16 -2.02 8.74
C SER A 49 28.97 -0.70 8.77
N ASN A 50 29.41 -0.21 7.61
CA ASN A 50 30.22 1.00 7.44
C ASN A 50 29.64 2.01 6.44
N LYS A 51 28.42 1.78 5.95
CA LYS A 51 27.73 2.62 4.97
C LYS A 51 26.40 3.06 5.52
N VAL A 52 26.05 4.31 5.23
CA VAL A 52 24.72 4.86 5.42
C VAL A 52 24.19 5.21 4.04
N ASP A 53 22.93 4.91 3.80
CA ASP A 53 22.21 5.26 2.59
C ASP A 53 20.87 5.92 2.97
N THR A 54 20.32 6.72 2.07
CA THR A 54 19.07 7.45 2.29
C THR A 54 18.07 7.06 1.22
N LEU A 55 17.05 6.30 1.62
CA LEU A 55 15.89 6.04 0.77
C LEU A 55 15.01 7.30 0.77
N VAL A 56 14.79 7.85 -0.40
CA VAL A 56 13.85 8.96 -0.63
C VAL A 56 12.54 8.40 -1.15
N VAL A 57 11.43 8.83 -0.57
CA VAL A 57 10.09 8.48 -1.03
C VAL A 57 9.73 9.37 -2.20
N ASN A 58 9.85 8.85 -3.41
CA ASN A 58 9.54 9.60 -4.64
C ASN A 58 8.04 9.61 -4.96
N TYR A 59 7.29 8.68 -4.38
CA TYR A 59 5.88 8.49 -4.68
C TYR A 59 5.17 7.87 -3.48
N SER A 60 4.02 8.44 -3.12
CA SER A 60 3.07 7.90 -2.14
C SER A 60 1.66 8.34 -2.53
N GLU A 61 0.81 7.39 -2.94
CA GLU A 61 -0.55 7.68 -3.42
C GLU A 61 -1.55 6.60 -3.02
N ILE A 62 -2.73 7.05 -2.60
CA ILE A 62 -3.94 6.24 -2.47
C ILE A 62 -4.79 6.44 -3.73
N THR A 63 -5.11 5.35 -4.40
CA THR A 63 -6.06 5.30 -5.51
C THR A 63 -7.32 4.60 -5.03
N HIS A 64 -8.44 5.32 -5.08
CA HIS A 64 -9.73 4.85 -4.58
C HIS A 64 -10.85 5.11 -5.58
N THR A 65 -11.73 4.13 -5.80
CA THR A 65 -12.98 4.33 -6.53
C THR A 65 -14.11 4.50 -5.52
N ASP A 66 -14.74 5.67 -5.44
CA ASP A 66 -15.84 5.90 -4.48
C ASP A 66 -17.13 5.15 -4.89
N LYS A 67 -17.49 5.26 -6.18
CA LYS A 67 -18.69 4.66 -6.77
C LYS A 67 -18.56 4.56 -8.28
N TYR A 68 -19.33 3.65 -8.89
CA TYR A 68 -19.42 3.50 -10.35
C TYR A 68 -20.85 3.15 -10.81
N PRO A 69 -21.21 3.37 -12.09
CA PRO A 69 -22.50 2.98 -12.64
C PRO A 69 -22.76 1.48 -12.50
N ARG A 70 -23.98 1.09 -12.10
CA ARG A 70 -24.38 -0.29 -11.80
C ARG A 70 -24.15 -1.29 -12.94
N PHE A 71 -24.20 -0.83 -14.19
CA PHE A 71 -23.98 -1.64 -15.40
C PHE A 71 -22.55 -1.53 -15.95
N SER A 72 -21.67 -0.84 -15.24
CA SER A 72 -20.26 -0.79 -15.58
C SER A 72 -19.58 -2.12 -15.25
N LEU A 73 -18.59 -2.48 -16.06
CA LEU A 73 -17.69 -3.62 -15.80
C LEU A 73 -16.57 -3.25 -14.82
N CYS A 74 -16.60 -2.05 -14.23
CA CYS A 74 -15.61 -1.61 -13.27
C CYS A 74 -15.65 -2.42 -11.97
N LEU A 75 -14.47 -2.53 -11.35
CA LEU A 75 -14.28 -3.05 -10.01
C LEU A 75 -13.84 -1.90 -9.09
N CYS A 76 -14.08 -2.05 -7.79
CA CYS A 76 -13.57 -1.09 -6.82
C CYS A 76 -12.05 -1.12 -6.83
N GLN A 77 -11.40 0.02 -7.04
CA GLN A 77 -9.97 0.15 -6.81
C GLN A 77 -9.75 0.65 -5.38
N ASN A 78 -8.91 -0.06 -4.63
CA ASN A 78 -8.44 0.28 -3.29
C ASN A 78 -6.96 -0.03 -3.25
N ILE A 79 -6.12 0.96 -3.58
CA ILE A 79 -4.69 0.74 -3.78
C ILE A 79 -3.91 1.79 -3.01
N TYR A 80 -2.88 1.36 -2.29
CA TYR A 80 -1.84 2.24 -1.77
C TYR A 80 -0.51 1.90 -2.43
N SER A 81 0.08 2.88 -3.11
CA SER A 81 1.30 2.71 -3.89
C SER A 81 2.43 3.58 -3.33
N LEU A 82 3.61 2.98 -3.15
CA LEU A 82 4.82 3.74 -2.81
C LEU A 82 5.97 3.40 -3.74
N THR A 83 6.84 4.38 -3.95
CA THR A 83 8.15 4.18 -4.57
C THR A 83 9.21 4.87 -3.75
N LEU A 84 10.19 4.10 -3.28
CA LEU A 84 11.37 4.58 -2.58
C LEU A 84 12.60 4.33 -3.43
N SER A 85 13.57 5.23 -3.41
CA SER A 85 14.86 4.95 -4.03
C SER A 85 16.03 5.63 -3.34
N SER A 86 17.20 5.04 -3.52
CA SER A 86 18.50 5.61 -3.26
C SER A 86 19.44 5.27 -4.43
N ASP A 87 20.74 5.55 -4.29
CA ASP A 87 21.74 5.14 -5.27
C ASP A 87 21.85 3.61 -5.40
N SER A 88 21.52 2.87 -4.34
CA SER A 88 21.71 1.42 -4.25
C SER A 88 20.43 0.60 -4.40
N LEU A 89 19.28 1.22 -4.17
CA LEU A 89 17.99 0.55 -3.97
C LEU A 89 16.88 1.28 -4.70
N ARG A 90 15.98 0.51 -5.31
CA ARG A 90 14.68 0.97 -5.78
C ARG A 90 13.63 0.00 -5.27
N ILE A 91 12.70 0.51 -4.46
CA ILE A 91 11.66 -0.27 -3.82
C ILE A 91 10.31 0.22 -4.34
N ASN A 92 9.58 -0.63 -5.04
CA ASN A 92 8.22 -0.34 -5.48
C ASN A 92 7.26 -1.21 -4.66
N ILE A 93 6.25 -0.60 -4.07
CA ILE A 93 5.29 -1.27 -3.19
C ILE A 93 3.88 -0.98 -3.71
N LEU A 94 3.07 -2.04 -3.79
CA LEU A 94 1.68 -1.98 -4.16
C LEU A 94 0.87 -2.79 -3.16
N PHE A 95 0.11 -2.11 -2.31
CA PHE A 95 -0.91 -2.72 -1.48
C PHE A 95 -2.20 -2.81 -2.29
N GLN A 96 -2.55 -4.03 -2.72
CA GLN A 96 -3.82 -4.32 -3.39
C GLN A 96 -4.86 -4.62 -2.33
N ASP A 97 -6.03 -3.99 -2.44
CA ASP A 97 -7.12 -4.12 -1.48
C ASP A 97 -6.64 -3.84 -0.05
N SER A 98 -6.76 -2.59 0.38
CA SER A 98 -6.18 -2.01 1.61
C SER A 98 -6.45 -2.75 2.94
N GLU A 99 -7.10 -3.90 2.91
CA GLU A 99 -7.32 -4.78 4.05
C GLU A 99 -6.29 -5.91 4.16
N VAL A 100 -5.64 -6.32 3.06
CA VAL A 100 -4.85 -7.56 3.00
C VAL A 100 -3.37 -7.28 2.71
N ILE A 101 -2.61 -7.09 3.77
CA ILE A 101 -1.18 -6.80 3.69
C ILE A 101 -0.38 -7.98 3.11
N GLU A 102 -0.85 -9.21 3.25
CA GLU A 102 -0.22 -10.42 2.70
C GLU A 102 -0.31 -10.49 1.16
N GLU A 103 -1.27 -9.80 0.54
CA GLU A 103 -1.44 -9.74 -0.92
C GLU A 103 -0.64 -8.62 -1.59
N SER A 104 0.17 -7.91 -0.80
CA SER A 104 1.03 -6.83 -1.29
C SER A 104 2.08 -7.32 -2.27
N ARG A 105 2.39 -6.48 -3.25
CA ARG A 105 3.51 -6.69 -4.16
C ARG A 105 4.62 -5.74 -3.78
N ILE A 106 5.77 -6.30 -3.42
CA ILE A 106 6.98 -5.53 -3.16
C ILE A 106 8.03 -5.95 -4.17
N ASN A 107 8.64 -4.98 -4.84
CA ASN A 107 9.77 -5.21 -5.74
C ASN A 107 10.98 -4.42 -5.24
N ILE A 108 12.14 -5.08 -5.10
CA ILE A 108 13.42 -4.41 -4.82
C ILE A 108 14.32 -4.60 -6.04
N ASN A 109 14.78 -3.51 -6.65
CA ASN A 109 15.62 -3.54 -7.86
C ASN A 109 15.07 -4.47 -8.96
N ASP A 110 13.75 -4.37 -9.21
CA ASP A 110 12.99 -5.18 -10.18
C ASP A 110 12.80 -6.66 -9.82
N GLU A 111 13.19 -7.06 -8.60
CA GLU A 111 13.00 -8.42 -8.07
C GLU A 111 11.76 -8.48 -7.18
N SER A 112 10.84 -9.41 -7.48
CA SER A 112 9.58 -9.55 -6.75
C SER A 112 9.73 -10.35 -5.46
N LEU A 113 9.24 -9.78 -4.37
CA LEU A 113 9.13 -10.38 -3.05
C LEU A 113 7.66 -10.73 -2.78
N GLY A 114 7.42 -11.93 -2.28
CA GLY A 114 6.09 -12.37 -1.83
C GLY A 114 6.00 -12.42 -0.32
N TYR A 115 4.78 -12.36 0.22
CA TYR A 115 4.55 -12.59 1.64
C TYR A 115 5.12 -13.95 2.07
N GLN A 116 5.82 -13.97 3.20
CA GLN A 116 6.35 -15.19 3.80
C GLN A 116 5.67 -15.51 5.13
N LYS A 117 5.71 -14.56 6.08
CA LYS A 117 5.22 -14.78 7.45
C LYS A 117 4.98 -13.47 8.19
N GLU A 118 4.11 -13.55 9.19
CA GLU A 118 3.98 -12.56 10.27
C GLU A 118 4.84 -12.96 11.48
N MET A 119 5.31 -11.97 12.23
CA MET A 119 6.04 -12.15 13.48
C MET A 119 5.51 -11.17 14.54
N ASP A 120 5.30 -11.66 15.76
CA ASP A 120 4.83 -10.82 16.86
C ASP A 120 5.88 -9.80 17.30
N HIS A 121 7.14 -10.22 17.34
CA HIS A 121 8.26 -9.39 17.78
C HIS A 121 9.57 -9.75 17.06
N TYR A 122 10.43 -8.76 16.89
CA TYR A 122 11.78 -8.95 16.37
C TYR A 122 12.71 -7.87 16.94
N THR A 123 13.93 -8.26 17.32
CA THR A 123 14.91 -7.33 17.88
C THR A 123 16.10 -7.22 16.93
N ILE A 124 16.39 -6.00 16.50
CA ILE A 124 17.54 -5.67 15.65
C ILE A 124 18.16 -4.34 16.09
N ASN A 125 19.49 -4.28 16.15
CA ASN A 125 20.26 -3.13 16.68
C ASN A 125 19.79 -2.64 18.07
N GLY A 126 19.38 -3.57 18.95
CA GLY A 126 18.92 -3.25 20.30
C GLY A 126 17.52 -2.66 20.39
N ASN A 127 16.82 -2.46 19.27
CA ASN A 127 15.43 -2.03 19.23
C ASN A 127 14.50 -3.22 19.02
N THR A 128 13.42 -3.30 19.79
CA THR A 128 12.39 -4.34 19.64
C THR A 128 11.19 -3.76 18.92
N TYR A 129 10.84 -4.38 17.80
CA TYR A 129 9.69 -4.04 16.98
C TYR A 129 8.57 -5.06 17.22
N GLN A 130 7.33 -4.65 16.98
CA GLN A 130 6.14 -5.47 17.13
C GLN A 130 5.33 -5.48 15.84
N HIS A 131 4.52 -6.52 15.64
CA HIS A 131 3.64 -6.69 14.48
C HIS A 131 4.41 -6.52 13.17
N LEU A 132 5.18 -7.54 12.81
CA LEU A 132 6.06 -7.51 11.66
C LEU A 132 5.59 -8.46 10.57
N ILE A 133 5.87 -8.08 9.34
CA ILE A 133 5.68 -8.94 8.17
C ILE A 133 7.01 -9.06 7.45
N VAL A 134 7.31 -10.28 7.03
CA VAL A 134 8.47 -10.61 6.21
C VAL A 134 7.98 -10.91 4.81
N TYR A 135 8.54 -10.20 3.83
CA TYR A 135 8.44 -10.57 2.43
C TYR A 135 9.78 -11.14 1.99
N GLN A 136 9.74 -12.25 1.25
CA GLN A 136 10.94 -12.93 0.77
C GLN A 136 10.78 -13.31 -0.70
N ASN A 137 11.89 -13.34 -1.42
CA ASN A 137 11.95 -13.87 -2.76
C ASN A 137 11.75 -15.39 -2.70
N SER A 138 10.76 -15.88 -3.44
CA SER A 138 10.47 -17.32 -3.55
C SER A 138 11.25 -18.01 -4.68
N SER A 139 11.86 -17.24 -5.59
CA SER A 139 12.63 -17.73 -6.73
C SER A 139 14.13 -17.80 -6.40
N TYR A 140 14.59 -18.99 -6.03
CA TYR A 140 15.99 -19.35 -5.75
C TYR A 140 16.91 -19.39 -7.00
N THR A 141 16.44 -18.96 -8.17
CA THR A 141 17.09 -19.27 -9.46
C THR A 141 18.21 -18.31 -9.87
N SER A 142 18.40 -17.21 -9.15
CA SER A 142 19.54 -16.30 -9.26
C SER A 142 19.93 -15.84 -7.85
N PRO A 143 21.22 -15.69 -7.50
CA PRO A 143 21.60 -14.99 -6.29
C PRO A 143 21.21 -13.52 -6.47
N ASN A 144 19.99 -13.22 -6.05
CA ASN A 144 19.47 -11.87 -5.99
C ASN A 144 20.27 -11.07 -4.97
N ARG A 145 20.43 -9.78 -5.24
CA ARG A 145 21.18 -8.92 -4.32
C ARG A 145 20.42 -8.75 -3.01
N PHE A 146 19.09 -8.81 -3.06
CA PHE A 146 18.20 -8.68 -1.91
C PHE A 146 17.18 -9.83 -1.93
N ASP A 147 17.10 -10.55 -0.81
CA ASP A 147 16.24 -11.72 -0.68
C ASP A 147 15.01 -11.43 0.15
N SER A 148 15.05 -10.44 1.04
CA SER A 148 13.96 -10.19 1.97
C SER A 148 13.88 -8.74 2.43
N ILE A 149 12.68 -8.37 2.87
CA ILE A 149 12.39 -7.11 3.55
C ILE A 149 11.49 -7.40 4.75
N ILE A 150 11.81 -6.77 5.88
CA ILE A 150 11.02 -6.83 7.10
C ILE A 150 10.37 -5.47 7.31
N VAL A 151 9.05 -5.50 7.48
CA VAL A 151 8.22 -4.32 7.69
C VAL A 151 7.58 -4.43 9.06
N ALA A 152 7.69 -3.38 9.88
CA ALA A 152 7.04 -3.29 11.17
C ALA A 152 5.93 -2.24 11.14
N LYS A 153 4.78 -2.57 11.74
CA LYS A 153 3.66 -1.65 11.84
C LYS A 153 4.05 -0.37 12.60
N SER A 154 3.58 0.77 12.11
CA SER A 154 3.86 2.13 12.59
C SER A 154 5.32 2.57 12.49
N VAL A 155 6.21 1.82 11.85
CA VAL A 155 7.61 2.19 11.58
C VAL A 155 7.92 2.13 10.08
N GLY A 156 7.42 1.09 9.42
CA GLY A 156 7.70 0.77 8.02
C GLY A 156 8.85 -0.22 7.87
N ILE A 157 9.69 -0.01 6.87
CA ILE A 157 10.85 -0.86 6.56
C ILE A 157 11.85 -0.81 7.73
N ILE A 158 12.17 -1.96 8.32
CA ILE A 158 13.17 -2.04 9.40
C ILE A 158 14.45 -2.78 8.99
N SER A 159 14.35 -3.71 8.03
CA SER A 159 15.50 -4.43 7.49
C SER A 159 15.25 -4.80 6.02
N ILE A 160 16.30 -4.69 5.20
CA ILE A 160 16.39 -5.20 3.84
C ILE A 160 17.62 -6.08 3.78
N ALA A 161 17.44 -7.39 3.60
CA ALA A 161 18.53 -8.36 3.66
C ALA A 161 18.67 -9.12 2.35
N GLY A 162 19.92 -9.38 1.98
CA GLY A 162 20.32 -10.28 0.91
C GLY A 162 21.41 -11.25 1.38
N PRO A 163 21.94 -12.10 0.49
CA PRO A 163 22.88 -13.15 0.86
C PRO A 163 24.20 -12.64 1.45
N LEU A 164 24.60 -11.42 1.08
CA LEU A 164 25.91 -10.83 1.39
C LEU A 164 25.82 -9.51 2.16
N GLU A 165 24.61 -8.98 2.34
CA GLU A 165 24.42 -7.68 2.97
C GLU A 165 23.07 -7.56 3.67
N GLU A 166 23.03 -6.76 4.74
CA GLU A 166 21.81 -6.37 5.43
C GLU A 166 21.83 -4.86 5.67
N TRP A 167 20.75 -4.21 5.29
CA TRP A 167 20.49 -2.80 5.53
C TRP A 167 19.43 -2.65 6.60
N ILE A 168 19.75 -1.96 7.68
CA ILE A 168 18.89 -1.81 8.85
C ILE A 168 18.51 -0.34 8.98
N ILE A 169 17.25 -0.06 9.33
CA ILE A 169 16.80 1.29 9.62
C ILE A 169 17.62 1.91 10.77
N VAL A 170 17.99 3.18 10.60
CA VAL A 170 18.76 3.94 11.61
C VAL A 170 17.84 4.61 12.63
N ASP A 171 16.67 5.08 12.18
CA ASP A 171 15.67 5.73 13.02
C ASP A 171 14.50 4.77 13.31
N PRO A 172 14.43 4.17 14.51
CA PRO A 172 13.38 3.23 14.89
C PRO A 172 12.09 3.93 15.36
N SER A 173 12.00 5.26 15.27
CA SER A 173 10.85 5.99 15.80
C SER A 173 9.54 5.60 15.12
N LEU A 174 8.47 5.58 15.92
CA LEU A 174 7.13 5.41 15.40
C LEU A 174 6.77 6.62 14.54
N LYS A 175 6.20 6.35 13.37
CA LYS A 175 5.76 7.35 12.41
C LYS A 175 4.24 7.37 12.38
N GLU A 176 3.67 8.52 12.68
CA GLU A 176 2.27 8.81 12.42
C GLU A 176 2.17 9.52 11.08
N ILE A 177 1.49 8.89 10.13
CA ILE A 177 1.16 9.52 8.85
C ILE A 177 -0.26 10.06 8.93
N ASN A 178 -0.43 11.34 8.62
CA ASN A 178 -1.75 11.90 8.39
C ASN A 178 -2.18 11.54 6.97
N ASN A 179 -3.38 11.00 6.81
CA ASN A 179 -3.91 10.62 5.50
C ASN A 179 -3.98 11.80 4.51
N SER A 180 -4.08 13.05 5.02
CA SER A 180 -4.00 14.26 4.19
C SER A 180 -2.64 14.48 3.52
N ASP A 181 -1.60 13.83 4.04
CA ASP A 181 -0.23 13.97 3.53
C ASP A 181 0.07 13.00 2.38
N ILE A 182 -0.81 12.03 2.14
CA ILE A 182 -0.71 11.08 1.03
C ILE A 182 -1.53 11.63 -0.14
N ARG A 183 -0.98 11.54 -1.35
CA ARG A 183 -1.73 11.96 -2.54
C ARG A 183 -2.96 11.08 -2.69
N PHE A 184 -4.12 11.68 -2.87
CA PHE A 184 -5.37 10.95 -3.08
C PHE A 184 -5.83 11.13 -4.52
N LYS A 185 -6.07 10.03 -5.21
CA LYS A 185 -6.62 9.99 -6.55
C LYS A 185 -7.95 9.23 -6.51
N SER A 186 -9.05 9.96 -6.74
CA SER A 186 -10.33 9.32 -7.04
C SER A 186 -10.30 8.85 -8.50
N GLU A 187 -10.61 7.59 -8.74
CA GLU A 187 -10.82 7.06 -10.08
C GLU A 187 -12.31 7.12 -10.42
N ASP A 188 -12.66 7.96 -11.38
CA ASP A 188 -13.99 7.94 -11.98
C ASP A 188 -14.11 6.75 -12.94
N CYS A 189 -15.14 5.95 -12.69
CA CYS A 189 -15.67 4.88 -13.52
C CYS A 189 -17.19 5.09 -13.59
#